data_AF-A0A6A4W7I0-F1
#
_entry.id   AF-A0A6A4W7I0-F1
#
_cell.length_a   1.000
_cell.length_b   1.000
_cell.length_c   1.000
_cell.angle_alpha   90.00
_cell.angle_beta   90.00
_cell.angle_gamma   90.00
#
_symmetry.space_group_name_H-M   'P 1'
#
loop_
_entity.id
_entity.type
_entity.pdbx_description
1 polymer ?
#
loop_
_entity_poly.entity_id
_entity_poly.type
_entity_poly.pdbx_seq_one_letter_code
_entity_poly.pdbx_strand_id
1 'polypeptide(L)'
;MRASGVPGLRLIDSQFPSHVLRGSSFNISCDYDANGQQIYQVKWYKGEQEFYRYNPAGKGRTFDTPGVNVNVDRATSRSVLLEGADRATEGVYGCEVTVEQSFDTVIAAGQVTVVAMVDENDLQTVTLGLDFRLRGSHFGSTGLVMLKCTAEIETVFYQSANVRIVSRTMAMRSPFGSGIREKCLRKSSVG
;
A
#
# COMPACT_ATOMS: atom_id res chain seq x y z
N MET A 1 -37.15 -20.03 31.48
CA MET A 1 -37.01 -19.19 30.27
C MET A 1 -35.52 -19.05 30.01
N ARG A 2 -35.00 -19.59 28.89
CA ARG A 2 -33.60 -19.36 28.51
C ARG A 2 -33.53 -17.97 27.86
N ALA A 3 -32.88 -17.02 28.53
CA ALA A 3 -32.42 -15.82 27.87
C ALA A 3 -31.33 -16.25 26.89
N SER A 4 -31.69 -16.45 25.63
CA SER A 4 -30.70 -16.51 24.56
C SER A 4 -30.14 -15.10 24.43
N GLY A 5 -29.04 -14.82 25.14
CA GLY A 5 -28.30 -13.57 24.97
C GLY A 5 -27.94 -13.45 23.50
N VAL A 6 -28.47 -12.43 22.84
CA VAL A 6 -28.01 -12.06 21.50
C VAL A 6 -26.51 -11.75 21.64
N PRO A 7 -25.61 -12.35 20.85
CA PRO A 7 -24.19 -12.03 20.91
C PRO A 7 -23.99 -10.51 20.74
N GLY A 8 -23.10 -9.90 21.53
CA GLY A 8 -22.83 -8.45 21.48
C GLY A 8 -22.10 -8.02 20.21
N LEU A 9 -21.94 -6.71 20.01
CA LEU A 9 -21.17 -6.15 18.90
C LEU A 9 -19.76 -6.76 18.84
N ARG A 10 -19.30 -7.18 17.66
CA ARG A 10 -17.94 -7.73 17.46
C ARG A 10 -17.27 -7.18 16.20
N LEU A 11 -15.96 -7.01 16.28
CA LEU A 11 -15.13 -6.73 15.11
C LEU A 11 -14.89 -8.03 14.31
N ILE A 12 -15.06 -7.98 13.00
CA ILE A 12 -14.80 -9.09 12.07
C ILE A 12 -13.39 -8.94 11.49
N ASP A 13 -13.10 -7.78 10.91
CA ASP A 13 -11.83 -7.46 10.26
C ASP A 13 -11.56 -5.95 10.32
N SER A 14 -10.29 -5.56 10.27
CA SER A 14 -9.90 -4.17 10.18
C SER A 14 -8.66 -4.03 9.30
N GLN A 15 -8.72 -3.14 8.31
CA GLN A 15 -7.65 -2.93 7.35
C GLN A 15 -7.15 -1.50 7.42
N PHE A 16 -5.88 -1.37 7.77
CA PHE A 16 -5.12 -0.14 7.74
C PHE A 16 -3.82 -0.44 6.99
N PRO A 17 -3.56 0.19 5.83
CA PRO A 17 -2.35 -0.10 5.07
C PRO A 17 -1.12 0.36 5.86
N SER A 18 -0.17 -0.54 6.09
CA SER A 18 1.10 -0.22 6.76
C SER A 18 1.88 0.87 6.02
N HIS A 19 1.80 0.86 4.69
CA HIS A 19 2.48 1.81 3.82
C HIS A 19 1.55 2.36 2.74
N VAL A 20 1.63 3.66 2.49
CA VAL A 20 0.89 4.34 1.41
C VAL A 20 1.84 5.23 0.62
N LEU A 21 1.63 5.34 -0.69
CA LEU A 21 2.48 6.18 -1.53
C LEU A 21 2.09 7.65 -1.40
N ARG A 22 3.08 8.54 -1.29
CA ARG A 22 2.83 9.99 -1.32
C ARG A 22 2.08 10.37 -2.61
N GLY A 23 1.03 11.17 -2.47
CA GLY A 23 0.11 11.61 -3.52
C GLY A 23 -0.97 10.59 -3.88
N SER A 24 -0.88 9.35 -3.39
CA SER A 24 -1.89 8.32 -3.69
C SER A 24 -3.15 8.45 -2.84
N SER A 25 -4.19 7.73 -3.23
CA SER A 25 -5.40 7.55 -2.42
C SER A 25 -5.44 6.13 -1.90
N PHE A 26 -5.92 5.94 -0.67
CA PHE A 26 -5.98 4.63 -0.02
C PHE A 26 -7.24 4.50 0.84
N ASN A 27 -7.65 3.27 1.09
CA ASN A 27 -8.85 2.97 1.87
C ASN A 27 -8.46 2.42 3.24
N ILE A 28 -9.25 2.77 4.25
CA ILE A 28 -9.24 2.12 5.56
C ILE A 28 -10.61 1.52 5.81
N SER A 29 -10.67 0.35 6.46
CA SER A 29 -11.94 -0.35 6.68
C SER A 29 -12.01 -1.01 8.06
N CYS A 30 -13.21 -1.03 8.62
CA CYS A 30 -13.57 -1.74 9.84
C CYS A 30 -14.87 -2.48 9.60
N ASP A 31 -14.76 -3.79 9.49
CA ASP A 31 -15.86 -4.70 9.31
C ASP A 31 -16.28 -5.25 10.67
N TYR A 32 -17.58 -5.21 10.96
CA TYR A 32 -18.14 -5.61 12.24
C TYR A 32 -19.48 -6.33 12.09
N ASP A 33 -19.79 -7.18 13.05
CA ASP A 33 -21.10 -7.80 13.19
C ASP A 33 -21.84 -7.15 14.35
N ALA A 34 -22.90 -6.42 14.02
CA ALA A 34 -23.76 -5.76 14.99
C ALA A 34 -24.75 -6.74 15.66
N ASN A 35 -24.79 -8.00 15.22
CA ASN A 35 -25.67 -9.05 15.74
C ASN A 35 -27.14 -8.60 15.83
N GLY A 36 -27.62 -7.90 14.80
CA GLY A 36 -29.00 -7.40 14.70
C GLY A 36 -29.28 -6.10 15.46
N GLN A 37 -28.29 -5.52 16.15
CA GLN A 37 -28.42 -4.20 16.76
C GLN A 37 -28.25 -3.09 15.72
N GLN A 38 -28.89 -1.95 15.96
CA GLN A 38 -28.67 -0.75 15.16
C GLN A 38 -27.36 -0.08 15.57
N ILE A 39 -26.60 0.36 14.58
CA ILE A 39 -25.40 1.17 14.81
C ILE A 39 -25.84 2.53 15.31
N TYR A 40 -25.25 3.01 16.39
CA TYR A 40 -25.46 4.36 16.88
C TYR A 40 -24.55 5.34 16.13
N GLN A 41 -23.25 5.03 16.06
CA GLN A 41 -22.25 5.82 15.34
C GLN A 41 -21.04 4.96 14.98
N VAL A 42 -20.31 5.39 13.94
CA VAL A 42 -18.94 4.95 13.68
C VAL A 42 -18.04 6.16 13.57
N LYS A 43 -16.99 6.20 14.38
CA LYS A 43 -16.00 7.27 14.36
C LYS A 43 -14.67 6.77 13.83
N TRP A 44 -13.96 7.66 13.16
CA TRP A 44 -12.64 7.42 12.60
C TRP A 44 -11.67 8.48 13.08
N TYR A 45 -10.48 8.04 13.50
CA TYR A 45 -9.50 8.88 14.18
C TYR A 45 -8.12 8.72 13.58
N LYS A 46 -7.34 9.80 13.62
CA LYS A 46 -5.88 9.79 13.42
C LYS A 46 -5.23 10.29 14.71
N GLY A 47 -4.52 9.40 15.40
CA GLY A 47 -4.13 9.64 16.79
C GLY A 47 -5.38 9.86 17.65
N GLU A 48 -5.45 11.01 18.32
CA GLU A 48 -6.59 11.38 19.17
C GLU A 48 -7.66 12.24 18.45
N GLN A 49 -7.41 12.62 17.19
CA GLN A 49 -8.30 13.54 16.47
C GLN A 49 -9.30 12.77 15.59
N GLU A 50 -10.59 12.97 15.86
CA GLU A 50 -11.68 12.50 15.00
C GLU A 50 -11.60 13.24 13.66
N PHE A 51 -11.63 12.52 12.54
CA PHE A 51 -11.63 13.12 11.20
C PHE A 51 -12.87 12.77 10.40
N TYR A 52 -13.57 11.68 10.73
CA TYR A 52 -14.83 11.31 10.10
C TYR A 52 -15.74 10.58 11.07
N ARG A 53 -17.04 10.89 11.00
CA ARG A 53 -18.08 10.20 11.77
C ARG A 53 -19.30 9.91 10.91
N TYR A 54 -19.69 8.64 10.92
CA TYR A 54 -20.93 8.15 10.34
C TYR A 54 -22.01 8.02 11.42
N ASN A 55 -23.20 8.52 11.11
CA ASN A 55 -24.42 8.30 11.90
C ASN A 55 -25.52 7.78 10.96
N PRO A 56 -26.40 6.85 11.40
CA PRO A 56 -27.47 6.32 10.53
C PRO A 56 -28.51 7.36 10.08
N ALA A 57 -28.68 8.44 10.85
CA ALA A 57 -29.70 9.46 10.61
C ALA A 57 -29.40 10.42 9.43
N GLY A 58 -28.22 10.33 8.81
CA GLY A 58 -27.87 11.23 7.72
C GLY A 58 -26.53 10.91 7.07
N LYS A 59 -26.01 11.86 6.29
CA LYS A 59 -24.67 11.76 5.73
C LYS A 59 -23.62 11.90 6.83
N GLY A 60 -22.49 11.22 6.66
CA GLY A 60 -21.34 11.34 7.55
C GLY A 60 -20.80 12.77 7.59
N ARG A 61 -20.07 13.09 8.66
CA ARG A 61 -19.46 14.40 8.92
C ARG A 61 -17.95 14.27 8.96
N THR A 62 -17.25 15.26 8.42
CA THR A 62 -15.79 15.36 8.47
C THR A 62 -15.37 16.40 9.50
N PHE A 63 -14.12 16.26 9.96
CA PHE A 63 -13.48 17.19 10.87
C PHE A 63 -12.05 17.40 10.41
N ASP A 64 -11.60 18.65 10.47
CA ASP A 64 -10.28 19.01 9.99
C ASP A 64 -9.19 18.32 10.81
N THR A 65 -8.38 17.52 10.14
CA THR A 65 -7.26 16.79 10.74
C THR A 65 -6.08 16.87 9.78
N PRO A 66 -4.88 17.30 10.23
CA PRO A 66 -3.73 17.45 9.36
C PRO A 66 -3.36 16.17 8.60
N GLY A 67 -3.19 16.30 7.28
CA GLY A 67 -2.83 15.19 6.39
C GLY A 67 -3.96 14.18 6.13
N VAL A 68 -5.21 14.51 6.49
CA VAL A 68 -6.37 13.66 6.24
C VAL A 68 -7.35 14.40 5.31
N ASN A 69 -7.59 13.83 4.14
CA ASN A 69 -8.57 14.34 3.18
C ASN A 69 -9.55 13.22 2.85
N VAL A 70 -10.77 13.32 3.38
CA VAL A 70 -11.81 12.29 3.27
C VAL A 70 -12.65 12.52 2.01
N ASN A 71 -12.74 11.50 1.16
CA ASN A 71 -13.73 11.48 0.09
C ASN A 71 -15.10 11.08 0.66
N VAL A 72 -15.91 12.09 1.00
CA VAL A 72 -17.21 11.92 1.66
C VAL A 72 -18.21 11.14 0.80
N ASP A 73 -18.15 11.29 -0.53
CA ASP A 73 -19.05 10.59 -1.45
C ASP A 73 -18.78 9.09 -1.52
N ARG A 74 -17.56 8.66 -1.15
CA ARG A 74 -17.15 7.26 -1.10
C ARG A 74 -17.03 6.71 0.33
N ALA A 75 -17.27 7.54 1.34
CA ALA A 75 -17.22 7.14 2.74
C ALA A 75 -18.52 6.46 3.18
N THR A 76 -18.38 5.41 3.99
CA THR A 76 -19.48 4.59 4.50
C THR A 76 -19.31 4.36 6.00
N SER A 77 -20.23 3.61 6.61
CA SER A 77 -20.09 3.18 8.00
C SER A 77 -18.95 2.18 8.25
N ARG A 78 -18.42 1.55 7.20
CA ARG A 78 -17.39 0.48 7.31
C ARG A 78 -16.07 0.83 6.65
N SER A 79 -16.03 1.85 5.79
CA SER A 79 -14.86 2.16 4.99
C SER A 79 -14.80 3.63 4.62
N VAL A 80 -13.59 4.20 4.65
CA VAL A 80 -13.32 5.61 4.34
C VAL A 80 -12.15 5.69 3.36
N LEU A 81 -12.39 6.34 2.22
CA LEU A 81 -11.33 6.66 1.26
C LEU A 81 -10.64 7.96 1.64
N LEU A 82 -9.32 7.91 1.78
CA LEU A 82 -8.44 9.05 2.00
C LEU A 82 -7.66 9.36 0.72
N GLU A 83 -7.62 10.64 0.33
CA GLU A 83 -7.05 11.08 -0.95
C GLU A 83 -5.84 11.99 -0.77
N GLY A 84 -4.85 11.86 -1.64
CA GLY A 84 -3.71 12.78 -1.69
C GLY A 84 -2.79 12.67 -0.46
N ALA A 85 -2.38 11.44 -0.11
CA ALA A 85 -1.51 11.19 1.03
C ALA A 85 -0.24 12.07 1.01
N ASP A 86 0.09 12.71 2.12
CA ASP A 86 1.30 13.52 2.27
C ASP A 86 2.06 13.12 3.53
N ARG A 87 3.12 13.85 3.89
CA ARG A 87 3.90 13.54 5.09
C ARG A 87 3.07 13.66 6.38
N ALA A 88 2.09 14.56 6.42
CA ALA A 88 1.22 14.72 7.57
C ALA A 88 0.18 13.59 7.67
N THR A 89 -0.05 12.80 6.62
CA THR A 89 -0.90 11.60 6.65
C THR A 89 -0.32 10.51 7.55
N GLU A 90 0.98 10.47 7.85
CA GLU A 90 1.54 9.45 8.73
C GLU A 90 0.94 9.47 10.14
N GLY A 91 0.63 8.28 10.68
CA GLY A 91 0.10 8.15 12.03
C GLY A 91 -0.66 6.85 12.28
N VAL A 92 -1.15 6.72 13.51
CA VAL A 92 -2.05 5.63 13.90
C VAL A 92 -3.47 6.04 13.51
N TYR A 93 -4.12 5.21 12.69
CA TYR A 93 -5.52 5.37 12.33
C TYR A 93 -6.35 4.38 13.13
N GLY A 94 -7.57 4.77 13.50
CA GLY A 94 -8.48 3.89 14.21
C GLY A 94 -9.93 4.11 13.86
N CYS A 95 -10.74 3.11 14.17
CA CYS A 95 -12.19 3.16 14.09
C CYS A 95 -12.80 2.76 15.43
N GLU A 96 -13.96 3.33 15.74
CA GLU A 96 -14.77 3.01 16.91
C GLU A 96 -16.21 2.85 16.46
N VAL A 97 -16.77 1.67 16.70
CA VAL A 97 -18.14 1.31 16.32
C VAL A 97 -18.94 1.14 17.59
N THR A 98 -20.05 1.86 17.71
CA THR A 98 -20.97 1.76 18.85
C THR A 98 -22.37 1.40 18.39
N VAL A 99 -23.04 0.48 19.08
CA VAL A 99 -24.45 0.12 18.85
C VAL A 99 -25.39 0.84 19.82
N GLU A 100 -26.66 1.02 19.43
CA GLU A 100 -27.62 1.85 20.16
C GLU A 100 -28.22 1.15 21.40
N GLN A 101 -28.55 -0.14 21.30
CA GLN A 101 -29.34 -0.81 22.36
C GLN A 101 -28.52 -1.11 23.61
N SER A 102 -27.30 -1.63 23.44
CA SER A 102 -26.41 -1.96 24.56
C SER A 102 -25.31 -0.93 24.83
N PHE A 103 -25.10 0.03 23.92
CA PHE A 103 -23.92 0.90 23.90
C PHE A 103 -22.58 0.15 23.84
N ASP A 104 -22.60 -1.15 23.44
CA ASP A 104 -21.37 -1.89 23.21
C ASP A 104 -20.51 -1.17 22.18
N THR A 105 -19.21 -1.15 22.41
CA THR A 105 -18.24 -0.46 21.55
C THR A 105 -17.08 -1.39 21.21
N VAL A 106 -16.70 -1.42 19.94
CA VAL A 106 -15.48 -2.10 19.46
C VAL A 106 -14.56 -1.10 18.77
N ILE A 107 -13.26 -1.29 18.96
CA ILE A 107 -12.22 -0.38 18.48
C ILE A 107 -11.15 -1.19 17.76
N ALA A 108 -10.65 -0.66 16.65
CA ALA A 108 -9.48 -1.20 15.94
C ALA A 108 -8.55 -0.05 15.55
N ALA A 109 -7.25 -0.34 15.45
CA ALA A 109 -6.26 0.64 15.03
C ALA A 109 -5.11 0.01 14.26
N GLY A 110 -4.46 0.81 13.41
CA GLY A 110 -3.28 0.41 12.66
C GLY A 110 -2.39 1.60 12.30
N GLN A 111 -1.08 1.34 12.21
CA GLN A 111 -0.08 2.33 11.83
C GLN A 111 -0.05 2.49 10.31
N VAL A 112 -0.07 3.74 9.83
CA VAL A 112 0.14 4.10 8.42
C VAL A 112 1.42 4.92 8.32
N THR A 113 2.29 4.53 7.40
CA THR A 113 3.54 5.22 7.05
C THR A 113 3.51 5.65 5.58
N VAL A 114 4.03 6.82 5.26
CA VAL A 114 3.96 7.40 3.92
C VAL A 114 5.31 7.26 3.25
N VAL A 115 5.32 6.54 2.13
CA VAL A 115 6.52 6.29 1.36
C VAL A 115 6.52 7.22 0.14
N ALA A 116 7.57 8.02 -0.01
CA ALA A 116 7.81 8.78 -1.23
C ALA A 116 8.69 7.93 -2.15
N MET A 117 8.47 7.95 -3.47
CA MET A 117 9.53 7.48 -4.37
C MET A 117 10.56 8.63 -4.52
N VAL A 118 11.85 8.46 -4.14
CA VAL A 118 13.02 9.40 -4.09
C VAL A 118 14.47 8.95 -4.62
N ASP A 119 15.05 9.56 -5.69
CA ASP A 119 16.30 9.35 -6.52
C ASP A 119 17.03 10.69 -6.50
N GLU A 120 18.16 10.82 -7.19
CA GLU A 120 18.93 12.07 -7.25
C GLU A 120 18.17 13.25 -7.89
N ASN A 121 16.94 13.04 -8.39
CA ASN A 121 15.90 14.02 -8.76
C ASN A 121 14.54 13.80 -8.03
N ASP A 122 14.47 13.08 -6.90
CA ASP A 122 13.24 12.66 -6.19
C ASP A 122 12.46 11.40 -6.78
N LEU A 123 13.11 10.28 -7.20
CA LEU A 123 12.64 8.86 -7.47
C LEU A 123 13.24 7.56 -6.71
N GLN A 124 12.52 6.69 -5.95
CA GLN A 124 13.19 5.75 -4.98
C GLN A 124 13.78 4.57 -5.72
N THR A 125 15.11 4.42 -5.62
CA THR A 125 15.81 3.30 -6.23
C THR A 125 16.31 2.36 -5.14
N VAL A 126 15.52 1.33 -4.82
CA VAL A 126 15.97 0.20 -4.01
C VAL A 126 16.89 -0.66 -4.89
N THR A 127 18.20 -0.52 -4.71
CA THR A 127 19.18 -1.37 -5.39
C THR A 127 19.42 -2.62 -4.53
N LEU A 128 18.75 -3.73 -4.83
CA LEU A 128 19.22 -5.05 -4.35
C LEU A 128 20.49 -5.40 -5.12
N GLY A 129 21.65 -5.15 -4.51
CA GLY A 129 22.94 -5.46 -5.09
C GLY A 129 23.24 -6.96 -5.06
N LEU A 130 22.90 -7.68 -6.13
CA LEU A 130 23.45 -9.01 -6.38
C LEU A 130 24.79 -8.86 -7.12
N ASP A 131 25.91 -9.17 -6.45
CA ASP A 131 27.21 -9.31 -7.12
C ASP A 131 27.33 -10.72 -7.72
N PHE A 132 27.12 -10.82 -9.03
CA PHE A 132 27.23 -12.07 -9.76
C PHE A 132 28.44 -12.06 -10.70
N ARG A 133 29.49 -12.77 -10.32
CA ARG A 133 30.71 -12.88 -11.14
C ARG A 133 30.52 -13.89 -12.27
N LEU A 134 30.38 -13.38 -13.50
CA LEU A 134 30.25 -14.22 -14.69
C LEU A 134 31.55 -14.99 -15.00
N ARG A 135 31.43 -16.29 -15.25
CA ARG A 135 32.47 -17.18 -15.76
C ARG A 135 32.05 -17.77 -17.10
N GLY A 136 33.01 -18.25 -17.89
CA GLY A 136 32.74 -18.89 -19.18
C GLY A 136 31.75 -20.07 -19.06
N SER A 137 31.80 -20.80 -17.95
CA SER A 137 30.89 -21.90 -17.63
C SER A 137 29.43 -21.48 -17.42
N HIS A 138 29.15 -20.19 -17.20
CA HIS A 138 27.77 -19.70 -17.03
C HIS A 138 27.07 -19.52 -18.38
N PHE A 139 27.82 -19.42 -19.48
CA PHE A 139 27.27 -19.31 -20.83
C PHE A 139 27.00 -20.72 -21.35
N GLY A 140 25.72 -21.01 -21.64
CA GLY A 140 25.34 -22.27 -22.27
C GLY A 140 25.89 -22.39 -23.70
N SER A 141 25.49 -23.46 -24.41
CA SER A 141 25.90 -23.70 -25.80
C SER A 141 25.56 -22.55 -26.77
N THR A 142 24.57 -21.73 -26.41
CA THR A 142 24.14 -20.53 -27.16
C THR A 142 25.01 -19.31 -26.92
N GLY A 143 25.93 -19.34 -25.96
CA GLY A 143 26.79 -18.21 -25.60
C GLY A 143 26.06 -17.02 -24.97
N LEU A 144 24.83 -17.22 -24.48
CA LEU A 144 23.99 -16.21 -23.84
C LEU A 144 23.72 -16.57 -22.37
N VAL A 145 23.64 -15.55 -21.52
CA VAL A 145 23.14 -15.60 -20.15
C VAL A 145 21.98 -14.63 -20.02
N MET A 146 20.89 -15.08 -19.40
CA MET A 146 19.72 -14.26 -19.10
C MET A 146 19.68 -13.99 -17.61
N LEU A 147 19.67 -12.72 -17.20
CA LEU A 147 19.45 -12.33 -15.81
C LEU A 147 18.05 -11.74 -15.67
N LYS A 148 17.28 -12.20 -14.68
CA LYS A 148 15.99 -11.60 -14.32
C LYS A 148 16.20 -10.66 -13.15
N CYS A 149 16.01 -9.36 -13.39
CA CYS A 149 15.95 -8.33 -12.35
C CYS A 149 14.50 -8.24 -11.84
N THR A 150 14.27 -8.55 -10.57
CA THR A 150 12.98 -8.33 -9.89
C THR A 150 13.15 -7.24 -8.85
N ALA A 151 12.31 -6.21 -8.92
CA ALA A 151 12.20 -5.22 -7.86
C ALA A 151 10.89 -5.47 -7.10
N GLU A 152 11.00 -5.60 -5.79
CA GLU A 152 9.89 -5.77 -4.86
C GLU A 152 10.08 -4.73 -3.74
N ILE A 153 9.10 -3.83 -3.59
CA ILE A 153 9.04 -2.92 -2.45
C ILE A 153 7.67 -3.14 -1.81
N GLU A 154 7.59 -4.16 -0.96
CA GLU A 154 6.35 -4.74 -0.42
C GLU A 154 5.29 -5.07 -1.51
N THR A 155 4.14 -5.61 -1.11
CA THR A 155 3.11 -6.14 -2.04
C THR A 155 2.51 -5.10 -3.01
N VAL A 156 2.82 -3.82 -2.82
CA VAL A 156 2.25 -2.69 -3.57
C VAL A 156 3.04 -2.39 -4.86
N PHE A 157 4.29 -2.86 -4.96
CA PHE A 157 5.13 -2.62 -6.14
C PHE A 157 5.93 -3.87 -6.53
N TYR A 158 5.51 -4.52 -7.63
CA TYR A 158 6.24 -5.62 -8.27
C TYR A 158 6.56 -5.28 -9.72
N GLN A 159 7.84 -5.26 -10.08
CA GLN A 159 8.31 -5.07 -11.46
C GLN A 159 9.40 -6.08 -11.80
N SER A 160 9.41 -6.57 -13.05
CA SER A 160 10.42 -7.52 -13.51
C SER A 160 10.94 -7.18 -14.90
N ALA A 161 12.25 -7.33 -15.09
CA ALA A 161 12.93 -7.13 -16.37
C ALA A 161 13.98 -8.22 -16.61
N ASN A 162 14.22 -8.56 -17.88
CA ASN A 162 15.24 -9.54 -18.28
C ASN A 162 16.40 -8.85 -19.00
N VAL A 163 17.64 -9.13 -18.59
CA VAL A 163 18.88 -8.64 -19.20
C VAL A 163 19.55 -9.79 -19.96
N ARG A 164 20.00 -9.53 -21.18
CA ARG A 164 20.67 -10.53 -22.04
C ARG A 164 22.17 -10.23 -22.12
N ILE A 165 23.00 -11.13 -21.61
CA ILE A 165 24.45 -10.97 -21.63
C ILE A 165 25.04 -11.96 -22.63
N VAL A 166 25.82 -11.43 -23.57
CA VAL A 166 26.48 -12.21 -24.63
C VAL A 166 27.92 -12.52 -24.22
N SER A 167 28.38 -13.73 -24.49
CA SER A 167 29.78 -14.11 -24.26
C SER A 167 30.72 -13.23 -25.09
N ARG A 168 31.93 -12.96 -24.57
CA ARG A 168 32.94 -12.17 -25.29
C ARG A 168 33.26 -12.75 -26.67
N THR A 169 33.29 -14.08 -26.78
CA THR A 169 33.55 -14.80 -28.03
C THR A 169 32.50 -14.53 -29.10
N MET A 170 31.23 -14.34 -28.72
CA MET A 170 30.16 -13.96 -29.65
C MET A 170 30.09 -12.46 -29.89
N ALA A 171 30.36 -11.62 -28.89
CA ALA A 171 30.40 -10.17 -29.05
C ALA A 171 31.48 -9.73 -30.06
N MET A 172 32.60 -10.47 -30.13
CA MET A 172 33.69 -10.23 -31.07
C MET A 172 33.37 -10.65 -32.53
N ARG A 173 32.30 -11.43 -32.73
CA ARG A 173 31.78 -11.83 -34.06
C ARG A 173 30.67 -10.93 -34.58
N SER A 174 30.22 -9.95 -33.78
CA SER A 174 29.25 -8.93 -34.20
C SER A 174 29.94 -7.85 -35.04
N PRO A 175 29.39 -7.42 -36.20
CA PRO A 175 29.99 -6.35 -37.02
C PRO A 175 29.97 -4.98 -36.35
N PHE A 176 29.23 -4.80 -35.25
CA PHE A 176 29.14 -3.57 -34.49
C PHE A 176 29.82 -3.76 -33.13
N GLY A 177 30.99 -3.15 -32.96
CA GLY A 177 31.78 -3.18 -31.73
C GLY A 177 31.37 -2.11 -30.72
N SER A 178 31.70 -2.43 -29.45
CA SER A 178 31.78 -1.57 -28.27
C SER A 178 30.50 -1.30 -27.43
N GLY A 179 30.50 -1.89 -26.22
CA GLY A 179 30.03 -1.19 -25.02
C GLY A 179 28.72 -1.64 -24.37
N ILE A 180 28.56 -2.91 -24.00
CA ILE A 180 27.41 -3.33 -23.17
C ILE A 180 27.69 -2.98 -21.70
N ARG A 181 27.42 -1.73 -21.32
CA ARG A 181 27.00 -1.39 -19.94
C ARG A 181 25.46 -1.42 -19.92
N GLU A 182 24.87 -2.61 -19.96
CA GLU A 182 23.48 -2.77 -19.56
C GLU A 182 23.44 -2.81 -18.03
N LYS A 183 23.36 -1.62 -17.43
CA LYS A 183 22.86 -1.51 -16.06
C LYS A 183 21.36 -1.85 -16.12
N CYS A 184 20.83 -2.54 -15.11
CA CYS A 184 19.38 -2.52 -14.80
C CYS A 184 19.01 -1.10 -14.30
N LEU A 185 19.23 -0.09 -15.14
CA LEU A 185 18.79 1.28 -14.96
C LEU A 185 17.98 1.63 -16.21
N ARG A 186 16.76 2.11 -15.96
CA ARG A 186 15.76 2.52 -16.95
C ARG A 186 16.38 3.17 -18.19
N LYS A 187 16.09 2.62 -19.37
CA LYS A 187 15.79 3.45 -20.53
C LYS A 187 14.33 3.88 -20.38
N SER A 188 14.09 5.13 -20.01
CA SER A 188 12.82 5.79 -20.34
C SER A 188 13.13 6.78 -21.44
N SER A 189 12.91 6.37 -22.68
CA SER A 189 12.84 7.28 -23.83
C SER A 189 11.54 8.06 -23.73
N VAL A 190 11.62 9.39 -23.69
CA VAL A 190 10.47 10.28 -23.88
C VAL A 190 10.44 10.66 -25.36
N GLY A 191 9.24 10.61 -25.94
CA GLY A 191 8.82 11.45 -27.07
C GLY A 191 7.92 12.54 -26.53
#